data_AF-A0AAE1EQX0-F1
#
_entry.id   AF-A0AAE1EQX0-F1
#
_cell.length_a   1.000
_cell.length_b   1.000
_cell.length_c   1.000
_cell.angle_alpha   90.00
_cell.angle_beta   90.00
_cell.angle_gamma   90.00
#
_symmetry.space_group_name_H-M   'P 1'
#
loop_
_entity.id
_entity.type
_entity.pdbx_description
1 polymer ?
#
loop_
_entity_poly.entity_id
_entity_poly.type
_entity_poly.pdbx_seq_one_letter_code
_entity_poly.pdbx_strand_id
1 'polypeptide(L)'
;MEGEFNNAATQPQESLCQHQVTEGHSEEKYEHYQHEEMSCSNTGTQQQQQPQPQQYQQQQKQQQKQQQKPQQQKQQQKQKQKPQQQQQQHKQQYQQQQQKQYEQIYQQQQQQQNPQQQHQQQYQQQKQYEQIYQQQQQQQNLQQQQYQQQQYQQQQYQQQQQQQYQQQQNLQQQQQQYQQYQQQYQQQQYQQNQYVNQQAECEREFQAYIKSQEEREGVRFSWNVWPRDGSDDVGVPIGVIFTPLKHRRKLVQKHCQPIRCQNPLCSAVLNSHSKVDSEKKTWTCCFCLHYNTNINNNNKDMQQETKPNISTVEYCIRDLVRRPSILVFVVDLCVSEEELGSEVKVVVHPVCKCQPRLQEALHGNDWNTHTGERPLRATGAALSVAVSLLEMYSTEINGSILAFIGGPCTVGPGLVVEPNLVYNIRTHHDISKNSSACKHLKDSTMFY
;
A
#
# COMPACT_ATOMS: atom_id res chain seq x y z
N MET A 1 68.67 -63.70 8.40
CA MET A 1 68.38 -63.39 6.98
C MET A 1 67.05 -62.67 6.99
N GLU A 2 67.03 -61.39 7.37
CA GLU A 2 67.34 -60.22 6.51
C GLU A 2 66.43 -60.22 5.26
N GLY A 3 65.68 -59.16 4.93
CA GLY A 3 65.83 -57.77 5.31
C GLY A 3 64.52 -56.97 5.37
N GLU A 4 64.67 -55.85 6.07
CA GLU A 4 63.82 -54.68 6.07
C GLU A 4 63.84 -54.01 4.69
N PHE A 5 62.78 -53.27 4.33
CA PHE A 5 62.92 -51.87 3.94
C PHE A 5 61.56 -51.16 3.95
N ASN A 6 61.55 -50.03 4.65
CA ASN A 6 60.49 -49.04 4.77
C ASN A 6 59.99 -48.52 3.41
N ASN A 7 58.74 -48.06 3.35
CA ASN A 7 58.50 -46.72 2.81
C ASN A 7 57.18 -46.11 3.30
N ALA A 8 57.34 -44.88 3.80
CA ALA A 8 56.29 -43.98 4.21
C ALA A 8 55.46 -43.52 3.00
N ALA A 9 54.14 -43.60 3.11
CA ALA A 9 53.22 -43.02 2.14
C ALA A 9 53.01 -41.54 2.46
N THR A 10 53.72 -40.70 1.72
CA THR A 10 53.58 -39.26 1.63
C THR A 10 52.20 -38.91 1.07
N GLN A 11 51.48 -38.00 1.74
CA GLN A 11 50.30 -37.33 1.20
C GLN A 11 50.69 -36.52 -0.06
N PRO A 12 49.86 -36.54 -1.12
CA PRO A 12 49.78 -35.42 -2.05
C PRO A 12 48.58 -34.55 -1.66
N GLN A 13 48.88 -33.27 -1.44
CA GLN A 13 47.92 -32.18 -1.41
C GLN A 13 47.25 -32.08 -2.80
N GLU A 14 45.93 -32.22 -2.86
CA GLU A 14 45.17 -31.76 -4.02
C GLU A 14 44.78 -30.30 -3.81
N SER A 15 45.40 -29.47 -4.64
CA SER A 15 45.28 -28.03 -4.77
C SER A 15 43.87 -27.60 -5.16
N LEU A 16 43.37 -26.58 -4.46
CA LEU A 16 42.27 -25.73 -4.90
C LEU A 16 42.56 -25.19 -6.32
N CYS A 17 41.81 -25.66 -7.30
CA CYS A 17 41.70 -24.99 -8.59
C CYS A 17 40.52 -24.01 -8.53
N GLN A 18 40.83 -22.73 -8.40
CA GLN A 18 39.91 -21.64 -8.70
C GLN A 18 39.73 -21.60 -10.22
N HIS A 19 38.50 -21.83 -10.70
CA HIS A 19 38.12 -21.43 -12.05
C HIS A 19 37.39 -20.09 -11.98
N GLN A 20 38.12 -19.06 -12.42
CA GLN A 20 37.56 -17.81 -12.91
C GLN A 20 36.73 -18.11 -14.16
N VAL A 21 35.44 -17.78 -14.13
CA VAL A 21 34.64 -17.66 -15.34
C VAL A 21 34.61 -16.18 -15.68
N THR A 22 35.37 -15.81 -16.70
CA THR A 22 35.31 -14.51 -17.36
C THR A 22 34.07 -14.43 -18.24
N GLU A 23 33.39 -13.29 -18.14
CA GLU A 23 32.28 -12.86 -18.99
C GLU A 23 32.65 -12.86 -20.48
N GLY A 24 31.67 -13.22 -21.31
CA GLY A 24 31.70 -13.08 -22.75
C GLY A 24 30.27 -12.87 -23.26
N HIS A 25 29.87 -11.62 -23.35
CA HIS A 25 28.66 -11.16 -24.04
C HIS A 25 28.87 -11.17 -25.55
N SER A 26 27.88 -11.66 -26.29
CA SER A 26 27.64 -11.36 -27.70
C SER A 26 26.12 -11.17 -27.83
N GLU A 27 25.60 -9.95 -27.78
CA GLU A 27 25.48 -8.99 -28.90
C GLU A 27 24.87 -9.62 -30.16
N GLU A 28 23.54 -9.58 -30.25
CA GLU A 28 22.85 -9.36 -31.52
C GLU A 28 21.98 -8.10 -31.40
N LYS A 29 22.20 -7.23 -32.37
CA LYS A 29 21.72 -5.85 -32.44
C LYS A 29 20.39 -5.78 -33.19
N TYR A 30 19.49 -4.97 -32.62
CA TYR A 30 18.67 -3.93 -33.23
C TYR A 30 18.08 -4.13 -34.64
N GLU A 31 16.74 -4.00 -34.71
CA GLU A 31 16.17 -2.80 -35.35
C GLU A 31 14.98 -2.24 -34.54
N HIS A 32 15.03 -0.92 -34.38
CA HIS A 32 14.24 -0.08 -33.49
C HIS A 32 12.98 0.42 -34.22
N TYR A 33 11.81 0.28 -33.60
CA TYR A 33 10.71 1.23 -33.79
C TYR A 33 10.33 1.83 -32.43
N GLN A 34 10.36 3.16 -32.39
CA GLN A 34 10.14 4.00 -31.22
C GLN A 34 8.67 4.02 -30.81
N HIS A 35 8.40 3.86 -29.51
CA HIS A 35 7.28 4.52 -28.85
C HIS A 35 7.65 4.77 -27.37
N GLU A 36 7.33 5.98 -26.93
CA GLU A 36 7.82 6.67 -25.73
C GLU A 36 7.20 6.12 -24.44
N GLU A 37 8.03 5.71 -23.48
CA GLU A 37 7.65 5.54 -22.09
C GLU A 37 8.30 6.62 -21.21
N MET A 38 7.47 7.37 -20.49
CA MET A 38 7.90 8.30 -19.46
C MET A 38 8.15 7.54 -18.15
N SER A 39 9.41 7.53 -17.73
CA SER A 39 9.82 7.23 -16.35
C SER A 39 10.49 8.46 -15.74
N CYS A 40 10.35 8.66 -14.44
CA CYS A 40 11.22 9.57 -13.67
C CYS A 40 11.41 9.01 -12.26
N SER A 41 12.62 8.51 -12.00
CA SER A 41 13.23 8.35 -10.68
C SER A 41 14.19 9.53 -10.45
N ASN A 42 14.34 9.99 -9.20
CA ASN A 42 15.56 10.70 -8.81
C ASN A 42 15.80 10.68 -7.29
N THR A 43 17.03 10.35 -6.94
CA THR A 43 17.71 10.55 -5.65
C THR A 43 18.18 12.00 -5.54
N GLY A 44 18.20 12.57 -4.33
CA GLY A 44 18.74 13.92 -4.13
C GLY A 44 18.75 14.37 -2.66
N THR A 45 19.93 14.34 -2.06
CA THR A 45 20.24 14.98 -0.78
C THR A 45 20.45 16.49 -0.99
N GLN A 46 19.81 17.30 -0.15
CA GLN A 46 20.06 18.71 0.19
C GLN A 46 20.44 19.71 -0.92
N GLN A 47 19.46 20.54 -1.31
CA GLN A 47 19.66 21.98 -1.45
C GLN A 47 18.41 22.72 -0.95
N GLN A 48 18.67 23.73 -0.12
CA GLN A 48 17.71 24.68 0.41
C GLN A 48 16.92 25.34 -0.74
N GLN A 49 15.61 25.15 -0.78
CA GLN A 49 14.72 26.12 -1.42
C GLN A 49 13.66 26.55 -0.42
N GLN A 50 13.82 27.80 0.00
CA GLN A 50 12.91 28.56 0.83
C GLN A 50 11.50 28.53 0.22
N PRO A 51 10.43 28.42 1.04
CA PRO A 51 9.11 28.81 0.59
C PRO A 51 9.14 30.31 0.23
N GLN A 52 8.58 30.65 -0.92
CA GLN A 52 8.57 32.01 -1.45
C GLN A 52 8.09 33.07 -0.42
N PRO A 53 8.68 34.29 -0.42
CA PRO A 53 8.51 35.28 0.66
C PRO A 53 7.16 36.03 0.68
N GLN A 54 6.20 35.70 -0.19
CA GLN A 54 5.06 36.60 -0.45
C GLN A 54 3.90 36.46 0.55
N GLN A 55 3.71 35.29 1.16
CA GLN A 55 2.66 35.13 2.18
C GLN A 55 3.13 35.47 3.60
N TYR A 56 4.41 35.23 3.93
CA TYR A 56 4.96 35.62 5.24
C TYR A 56 5.20 37.14 5.35
N GLN A 57 5.53 37.83 4.24
CA GLN A 57 5.59 39.29 4.22
C GLN A 57 4.21 39.95 4.24
N GLN A 58 3.14 39.31 3.74
CA GLN A 58 1.78 39.84 3.87
C GLN A 58 1.23 39.70 5.30
N GLN A 59 1.55 38.61 6.00
CA GLN A 59 1.15 38.42 7.40
C GLN A 59 1.95 39.33 8.36
N GLN A 60 3.24 39.55 8.11
CA GLN A 60 4.04 40.51 8.89
C GLN A 60 3.65 41.98 8.59
N LYS A 61 3.28 42.33 7.35
CA LYS A 61 2.71 43.66 7.02
C LYS A 61 1.31 43.88 7.60
N GLN A 62 0.53 42.83 7.83
CA GLN A 62 -0.77 42.92 8.52
C GLN A 62 -0.63 42.99 10.05
N GLN A 63 0.35 42.30 10.64
CA GLN A 63 0.66 42.42 12.07
C GLN A 63 1.32 43.76 12.43
N GLN A 64 2.18 44.33 11.56
CA GLN A 64 2.70 45.70 11.73
C GLN A 64 1.62 46.78 11.55
N LYS A 65 0.58 46.53 10.75
CA LYS A 65 -0.60 47.42 10.65
C LYS A 65 -1.57 47.33 11.84
N GLN A 66 -1.53 46.25 12.62
CA GLN A 66 -2.32 46.11 13.86
C GLN A 66 -1.63 46.71 15.09
N GLN A 67 -0.29 46.80 15.11
CA GLN A 67 0.45 47.48 16.19
C GLN A 67 0.42 49.02 16.10
N GLN A 68 -0.02 49.62 14.99
CA GLN A 68 -0.18 51.08 14.85
C GLN A 68 -1.56 51.60 15.29
N LYS A 69 -2.52 50.73 15.63
CA LYS A 69 -3.87 51.15 16.05
C LYS A 69 -3.98 51.80 17.44
N PRO A 70 -3.07 51.58 18.42
CA PRO A 70 -3.11 52.33 19.69
C PRO A 70 -2.56 53.77 19.60
N GLN A 71 -1.87 54.16 18.52
CA GLN A 71 -1.28 55.49 18.38
C GLN A 71 -2.24 56.52 17.75
N GLN A 72 -3.17 56.11 16.88
CA GLN A 72 -4.17 57.01 16.29
C GLN A 72 -5.33 57.34 17.25
N GLN A 73 -5.66 56.46 18.21
CA GLN A 73 -6.66 56.75 19.25
C GLN A 73 -6.14 57.71 20.33
N LYS A 74 -4.83 57.75 20.61
CA LYS A 74 -4.22 58.75 21.52
C LYS A 74 -4.07 60.14 20.87
N GLN A 75 -4.01 60.24 19.55
CA GLN A 75 -4.05 61.53 18.84
C GLN A 75 -5.46 62.11 18.72
N GLN A 76 -6.50 61.27 18.67
CA GLN A 76 -7.91 61.75 18.60
C GLN A 76 -8.48 62.20 19.95
N GLN A 77 -7.93 61.77 21.09
CA GLN A 77 -8.29 62.35 22.39
C GLN A 77 -7.71 63.75 22.61
N LYS A 78 -6.63 64.16 21.92
CA LYS A 78 -6.11 65.54 21.95
C LYS A 78 -6.93 66.55 21.12
N GLN A 79 -7.85 66.10 20.27
CA GLN A 79 -8.73 66.99 19.49
C GLN A 79 -10.09 67.29 20.16
N LYS A 80 -10.43 66.62 21.28
CA LYS A 80 -11.66 66.91 22.03
C LYS A 80 -11.57 68.14 22.96
N GLN A 81 -10.40 68.77 23.12
CA GLN A 81 -10.23 69.96 23.97
C GLN A 81 -10.16 71.30 23.20
N LYS A 82 -10.07 71.30 21.87
CA LYS A 82 -9.98 72.56 21.09
C LYS A 82 -11.28 73.37 20.97
N PRO A 83 -12.50 72.79 20.94
CA PRO A 83 -13.73 73.59 20.80
C PRO A 83 -14.13 74.33 22.08
N GLN A 84 -13.81 73.80 23.27
CA GLN A 84 -14.20 74.43 24.54
C GLN A 84 -13.36 75.68 24.84
N GLN A 85 -12.06 75.70 24.51
CA GLN A 85 -11.21 76.90 24.68
C GLN A 85 -11.54 78.02 23.70
N GLN A 86 -11.87 77.72 22.44
CA GLN A 86 -12.29 78.74 21.46
C GLN A 86 -13.65 79.35 21.80
N GLN A 87 -14.58 78.57 22.35
CA GLN A 87 -15.90 79.07 22.76
C GLN A 87 -15.84 79.94 24.03
N GLN A 88 -14.90 79.66 24.95
CA GLN A 88 -14.62 80.48 26.13
C GLN A 88 -13.91 81.80 25.78
N GLN A 89 -12.97 81.77 24.82
CA GLN A 89 -12.34 82.98 24.28
C GLN A 89 -13.35 83.90 23.58
N HIS A 90 -14.25 83.36 22.76
CA HIS A 90 -15.29 84.17 22.10
C HIS A 90 -16.26 84.81 23.11
N LYS A 91 -16.60 84.11 24.21
CA LYS A 91 -17.42 84.67 25.30
C LYS A 91 -16.71 85.80 26.05
N GLN A 92 -15.42 85.65 26.34
CA GLN A 92 -14.62 86.69 27.00
C GLN A 92 -14.41 87.92 26.11
N GLN A 93 -14.20 87.73 24.80
CA GLN A 93 -14.00 88.82 23.84
C GLN A 93 -15.29 89.65 23.66
N TYR A 94 -16.45 88.98 23.65
CA TYR A 94 -17.76 89.63 23.60
C TYR A 94 -18.08 90.41 24.89
N GLN A 95 -17.76 89.85 26.07
CA GLN A 95 -17.90 90.58 27.35
C GLN A 95 -16.98 91.79 27.45
N GLN A 96 -15.73 91.71 26.97
CA GLN A 96 -14.82 92.86 26.92
C GLN A 96 -15.29 93.95 25.95
N GLN A 97 -15.89 93.58 24.82
CA GLN A 97 -16.50 94.57 23.91
C GLN A 97 -17.69 95.27 24.56
N GLN A 98 -18.54 94.55 25.29
CA GLN A 98 -19.65 95.17 26.03
C GLN A 98 -19.18 96.14 27.11
N GLN A 99 -18.11 95.81 27.84
CA GLN A 99 -17.57 96.69 28.89
C GLN A 99 -17.00 97.99 28.32
N LYS A 100 -16.25 97.92 27.22
CA LYS A 100 -15.71 99.11 26.54
C LYS A 100 -16.81 100.00 25.96
N GLN A 101 -17.90 99.40 25.48
CA GLN A 101 -19.04 100.13 24.95
C GLN A 101 -19.84 100.83 26.06
N TYR A 102 -19.95 100.21 27.25
CA TYR A 102 -20.58 100.82 28.43
C TYR A 102 -19.75 101.98 29.00
N GLU A 103 -18.41 101.85 29.03
CA GLU A 103 -17.50 102.92 29.45
C GLU A 103 -17.52 104.13 28.50
N GLN A 104 -17.62 103.92 27.18
CA GLN A 104 -17.75 105.01 26.21
C GLN A 104 -19.05 105.81 26.38
N ILE A 105 -20.15 105.14 26.74
CA ILE A 105 -21.44 105.79 27.00
C ILE A 105 -21.39 106.58 28.31
N TYR A 106 -20.73 106.05 29.34
CA TYR A 106 -20.56 106.75 30.62
C TYR A 106 -19.64 107.97 30.50
N GLN A 107 -18.59 107.92 29.67
CA GLN A 107 -17.72 109.06 29.41
C GLN A 107 -18.39 110.15 28.56
N GLN A 108 -19.32 109.80 27.66
CA GLN A 108 -20.13 110.80 26.93
C GLN A 108 -21.13 111.55 27.83
N GLN A 109 -21.45 111.05 29.03
CA GLN A 109 -22.35 111.75 29.97
C GLN A 109 -21.67 112.91 30.73
N GLN A 110 -20.34 113.06 30.67
CA GLN A 110 -19.63 114.13 31.41
C GLN A 110 -19.35 115.41 30.60
N GLN A 111 -19.74 115.47 29.33
CA GLN A 111 -19.61 116.69 28.54
C GLN A 111 -20.91 116.97 27.80
N GLN A 112 -21.77 117.81 28.38
CA GLN A 112 -22.45 118.93 27.70
C GLN A 112 -23.61 119.48 28.53
N GLN A 113 -23.55 120.79 28.79
CA GLN A 113 -24.62 121.61 29.35
C GLN A 113 -25.49 122.15 28.20
N ASN A 114 -26.73 121.66 28.02
CA ASN A 114 -27.89 122.48 27.62
C ASN A 114 -29.22 121.66 27.56
N PRO A 115 -30.34 122.10 28.15
CA PRO A 115 -31.50 121.22 28.43
C PRO A 115 -32.72 121.42 27.50
N GLN A 116 -32.54 121.57 26.17
CA GLN A 116 -33.68 121.65 25.24
C GLN A 116 -33.59 120.78 23.96
N GLN A 117 -32.48 120.07 23.72
CA GLN A 117 -32.40 119.03 22.67
C GLN A 117 -32.53 117.60 23.21
N GLN A 118 -32.68 117.43 24.52
CA GLN A 118 -32.63 116.14 25.20
C GLN A 118 -33.78 115.21 24.84
N HIS A 119 -35.00 115.72 24.61
CA HIS A 119 -36.18 114.86 24.49
C HIS A 119 -36.30 114.16 23.12
N GLN A 120 -35.90 114.83 22.03
CA GLN A 120 -35.91 114.24 20.68
C GLN A 120 -34.76 113.24 20.49
N GLN A 121 -33.58 113.53 21.08
CA GLN A 121 -32.46 112.58 21.13
C GLN A 121 -32.78 111.36 21.99
N GLN A 122 -33.48 111.54 23.12
CA GLN A 122 -33.89 110.43 23.99
C GLN A 122 -34.92 109.50 23.32
N TYR A 123 -35.87 110.04 22.56
CA TYR A 123 -36.81 109.23 21.78
C TYR A 123 -36.13 108.47 20.63
N GLN A 124 -35.20 109.11 19.92
CA GLN A 124 -34.40 108.44 18.88
C GLN A 124 -33.49 107.37 19.47
N GLN A 125 -32.88 107.61 20.63
CA GLN A 125 -32.11 106.61 21.38
C GLN A 125 -33.00 105.42 21.79
N GLN A 126 -34.22 105.67 22.26
CA GLN A 126 -35.13 104.60 22.67
C GLN A 126 -35.55 103.72 21.49
N LYS A 127 -35.85 104.31 20.33
CA LYS A 127 -36.12 103.58 19.08
C LYS A 127 -34.92 102.77 18.60
N GLN A 128 -33.72 103.34 18.72
CA GLN A 128 -32.47 102.65 18.38
C GLN A 128 -32.20 101.48 19.33
N TYR A 129 -32.48 101.65 20.63
CA TYR A 129 -32.37 100.59 21.63
C TYR A 129 -33.35 99.44 21.37
N GLU A 130 -34.57 99.77 20.95
CA GLU A 130 -35.62 98.80 20.61
C GLU A 130 -35.27 97.99 19.35
N GLN A 131 -34.71 98.63 18.32
CA GLN A 131 -34.18 97.96 17.13
C GLN A 131 -33.00 97.05 17.45
N ILE A 132 -32.06 97.50 18.28
CA ILE A 132 -30.92 96.69 18.73
C ILE A 132 -31.42 95.46 19.49
N TYR A 133 -32.41 95.62 20.37
CA TYR A 133 -32.99 94.52 21.13
C TYR A 133 -33.70 93.48 20.24
N GLN A 134 -34.49 93.92 19.25
CA GLN A 134 -35.12 93.02 18.28
C GLN A 134 -34.10 92.29 17.41
N GLN A 135 -33.05 93.00 16.94
CA GLN A 135 -31.97 92.41 16.16
C GLN A 135 -31.19 91.37 16.98
N GLN A 136 -31.01 91.62 18.28
CA GLN A 136 -30.36 90.69 19.20
C GLN A 136 -31.19 89.42 19.45
N GLN A 137 -32.52 89.54 19.55
CA GLN A 137 -33.42 88.38 19.60
C GLN A 137 -33.39 87.55 18.32
N GLN A 138 -33.42 88.20 17.15
CA GLN A 138 -33.31 87.49 15.86
C GLN A 138 -31.97 86.76 15.75
N GLN A 139 -30.86 87.38 16.16
CA GLN A 139 -29.56 86.72 16.19
C GLN A 139 -29.53 85.53 17.16
N GLN A 140 -30.14 85.65 18.34
CA GLN A 140 -30.27 84.53 19.28
C GLN A 140 -31.06 83.36 18.69
N ASN A 141 -32.19 83.62 18.04
CA ASN A 141 -32.99 82.58 17.39
C ASN A 141 -32.24 81.90 16.24
N LEU A 142 -31.52 82.67 15.41
CA LEU A 142 -30.71 82.12 14.32
C LEU A 142 -29.58 81.23 14.86
N GLN A 143 -28.93 81.68 15.94
CA GLN A 143 -27.87 80.94 16.61
C GLN A 143 -28.41 79.64 17.25
N GLN A 144 -29.62 79.67 17.79
CA GLN A 144 -30.29 78.51 18.36
C GLN A 144 -30.72 77.49 17.29
N GLN A 145 -31.20 77.96 16.13
CA GLN A 145 -31.48 77.09 14.97
C GLN A 145 -30.21 76.45 14.41
N GLN A 146 -29.13 77.22 14.25
CA GLN A 146 -27.84 76.66 13.81
C GLN A 146 -27.31 75.62 14.79
N TYR A 147 -27.48 75.85 16.09
CA TYR A 147 -27.11 74.88 17.12
C TYR A 147 -27.93 73.58 17.00
N GLN A 148 -29.26 73.68 16.85
CA GLN A 148 -30.12 72.51 16.65
C GLN A 148 -29.77 71.74 15.37
N GLN A 149 -29.47 72.44 14.27
CA GLN A 149 -29.09 71.82 13.01
C GLN A 149 -27.75 71.08 13.11
N GLN A 150 -26.77 71.66 13.81
CA GLN A 150 -25.50 70.97 14.12
C GLN A 150 -25.71 69.73 14.98
N GLN A 151 -26.57 69.80 16.00
CA GLN A 151 -26.89 68.64 16.84
C GLN A 151 -27.50 67.50 16.01
N TYR A 152 -28.45 67.82 15.11
CA TYR A 152 -29.07 66.83 14.23
C TYR A 152 -28.06 66.19 13.28
N GLN A 153 -27.21 66.97 12.62
CA GLN A 153 -26.14 66.44 11.76
C GLN A 153 -25.16 65.55 12.54
N GLN A 154 -24.81 65.93 13.77
CA GLN A 154 -23.91 65.16 14.62
C GLN A 154 -24.54 63.82 15.01
N GLN A 155 -25.84 63.79 15.27
CA GLN A 155 -26.61 62.58 15.57
C GLN A 155 -26.68 61.64 14.36
N GLN A 156 -26.96 62.17 13.16
CA GLN A 156 -26.96 61.40 11.91
C GLN A 156 -25.59 60.78 11.62
N TYR A 157 -24.52 61.55 11.79
CA TYR A 157 -23.16 61.04 11.60
C TYR A 157 -22.81 59.92 12.60
N GLN A 158 -23.22 60.04 13.87
CA GLN A 158 -23.05 58.97 14.85
C GLN A 158 -23.82 57.71 14.46
N GLN A 159 -25.07 57.85 13.99
CA GLN A 159 -25.90 56.73 13.58
C GLN A 159 -25.29 55.98 12.38
N GLN A 160 -24.75 56.71 11.40
CA GLN A 160 -24.07 56.14 10.24
C GLN A 160 -22.78 55.40 10.62
N GLN A 161 -21.98 55.96 11.55
CA GLN A 161 -20.81 55.25 12.08
C GLN A 161 -21.20 53.95 12.81
N GLN A 162 -22.30 53.97 13.57
CA GLN A 162 -22.78 52.80 14.29
C GLN A 162 -23.21 51.70 13.32
N GLN A 163 -23.95 52.04 12.24
CA GLN A 163 -24.32 51.09 11.19
C GLN A 163 -23.11 50.51 10.48
N GLN A 164 -22.12 51.33 10.11
CA GLN A 164 -20.88 50.84 9.50
C GLN A 164 -20.13 49.87 10.42
N TYR A 165 -20.04 50.20 11.71
CA TYR A 165 -19.40 49.32 12.69
C TYR A 165 -20.13 47.98 12.81
N GLN A 166 -21.46 48.00 12.85
CA GLN A 166 -22.29 46.80 12.94
C GLN A 166 -22.17 45.93 11.68
N GLN A 167 -22.16 46.55 10.50
CA GLN A 167 -21.96 45.85 9.23
C GLN A 167 -20.57 45.20 9.15
N GLN A 168 -19.55 45.89 9.66
CA GLN A 168 -18.19 45.36 9.74
C GLN A 168 -18.08 44.17 10.71
N GLN A 169 -18.80 44.22 11.85
CA GLN A 169 -18.88 43.09 12.78
C GLN A 169 -19.58 41.86 12.15
N ASN A 170 -20.69 42.07 11.44
CA ASN A 170 -21.40 40.97 10.77
C ASN A 170 -20.53 40.31 9.69
N LEU A 171 -19.80 41.10 8.88
CA LEU A 171 -18.86 40.56 7.89
C LEU A 171 -17.76 39.73 8.55
N GLN A 172 -17.26 40.19 9.70
CA GLN A 172 -16.21 39.51 10.45
C GLN A 172 -16.72 38.18 11.04
N GLN A 173 -17.95 38.15 11.57
CA GLN A 173 -18.59 36.91 12.01
C GLN A 173 -18.79 35.93 10.86
N GLN A 174 -19.27 36.39 9.70
CA GLN A 174 -19.47 35.54 8.54
C GLN A 174 -18.15 34.94 8.03
N GLN A 175 -17.06 35.72 8.03
CA GLN A 175 -15.72 35.21 7.71
C GLN A 175 -15.24 34.16 8.71
N GLN A 176 -15.46 34.37 10.02
CA GLN A 176 -15.10 33.38 11.04
C GLN A 176 -15.88 32.08 10.87
N GLN A 177 -17.19 32.17 10.61
CA GLN A 177 -18.02 31.00 10.37
C GLN A 177 -17.58 30.22 9.13
N TYR A 178 -17.23 30.93 8.04
CA TYR A 178 -16.72 30.30 6.83
C TYR A 178 -15.36 29.61 7.06
N GLN A 179 -14.45 30.24 7.81
CA GLN A 179 -13.17 29.64 8.19
C GLN A 179 -13.36 28.37 9.04
N GLN A 180 -14.30 28.40 9.99
CA GLN A 180 -14.61 27.24 10.83
C GLN A 180 -15.18 26.08 10.01
N TYR A 181 -16.08 26.37 9.05
CA TYR A 181 -16.60 25.38 8.12
C TYR A 181 -15.50 24.75 7.26
N GLN A 182 -14.57 25.55 6.72
CA GLN A 182 -13.42 25.05 5.95
C GLN A 182 -12.52 24.14 6.78
N GLN A 183 -12.24 24.50 8.04
CA GLN A 183 -11.45 23.67 8.95
C GLN A 183 -12.14 22.33 9.24
N GLN A 184 -13.45 22.34 9.48
CA GLN A 184 -14.23 21.13 9.72
C GLN A 184 -14.22 20.21 8.50
N TYR A 185 -14.37 20.76 7.29
CA TYR A 185 -14.29 20.00 6.05
C TYR A 185 -12.91 19.35 5.85
N GLN A 186 -11.82 20.10 6.07
CA GLN A 186 -10.47 19.55 6.03
C GLN A 186 -10.24 18.44 7.05
N GLN A 187 -10.76 18.59 8.28
CA GLN A 187 -10.65 17.55 9.31
C GLN A 187 -11.39 16.27 8.91
N GLN A 188 -12.59 16.38 8.33
CA GLN A 188 -13.33 15.21 7.83
C GLN A 188 -12.57 14.48 6.71
N GLN A 189 -12.01 15.23 5.76
CA GLN A 189 -11.18 14.65 4.69
C GLN A 189 -9.93 13.95 5.24
N TYR A 190 -9.27 14.56 6.23
CA TYR A 190 -8.12 13.95 6.89
C TYR A 190 -8.49 12.64 7.60
N GLN A 191 -9.59 12.61 8.35
CA GLN A 191 -10.06 11.40 9.04
C GLN A 191 -10.42 10.29 8.04
N GLN A 192 -11.09 10.63 6.95
CA GLN A 192 -11.43 9.67 5.90
C GLN A 192 -10.18 9.07 5.25
N ASN A 193 -9.19 9.91 4.92
CA ASN A 193 -7.92 9.45 4.36
C ASN A 193 -7.13 8.57 5.35
N GLN A 194 -7.15 8.89 6.66
CA GLN A 194 -6.53 8.05 7.69
C GLN A 194 -7.16 6.65 7.73
N TYR A 195 -8.49 6.57 7.68
CA TYR A 195 -9.20 5.28 7.66
C TYR A 195 -8.85 4.44 6.42
N VAL A 196 -8.86 5.05 5.24
CA VAL A 196 -8.50 4.37 3.98
C VAL A 196 -7.05 3.88 4.01
N ASN A 197 -6.12 4.71 4.50
CA ASN A 197 -4.71 4.33 4.63
C ASN A 197 -4.52 3.17 5.60
N GLN A 198 -5.22 3.17 6.74
CA GLN A 198 -5.16 2.10 7.72
C GLN A 198 -5.69 0.77 7.15
N GLN A 199 -6.78 0.81 6.37
CA GLN A 199 -7.29 -0.37 5.68
C GLN A 199 -6.27 -0.93 4.67
N ALA A 200 -5.69 -0.05 3.85
CA ALA A 200 -4.69 -0.44 2.85
C ALA A 200 -3.40 -0.99 3.49
N GLU A 201 -3.03 -0.48 4.67
CA GLU A 201 -1.90 -1.01 5.45
C GLU A 201 -2.19 -2.41 5.98
N CYS A 202 -3.35 -2.63 6.59
CA CYS A 202 -3.81 -3.95 7.06
C CYS A 202 -3.84 -4.99 5.92
N GLU A 203 -4.36 -4.61 4.75
CA GLU A 203 -4.37 -5.49 3.58
C GLU A 203 -2.95 -5.86 3.13
N ARG A 204 -2.04 -4.88 3.05
CA ARG A 204 -0.63 -5.15 2.69
C ARG A 204 0.06 -6.05 3.70
N GLU A 205 -0.16 -5.83 4.99
CA GLU A 205 0.40 -6.68 6.05
C GLU A 205 -0.14 -8.11 5.96
N PHE A 206 -1.45 -8.27 5.71
CA PHE A 206 -2.06 -9.58 5.58
C PHE A 206 -1.57 -10.33 4.34
N GLN A 207 -1.40 -9.65 3.20
CA GLN A 207 -0.79 -10.23 2.01
C GLN A 207 0.68 -10.62 2.25
N ALA A 208 1.44 -9.79 2.97
CA ALA A 208 2.80 -10.11 3.38
C ALA A 208 2.84 -11.34 4.31
N TYR A 209 1.88 -11.46 5.23
CA TYR A 209 1.70 -12.63 6.07
C TYR A 209 1.46 -13.90 5.24
N ILE A 210 0.50 -13.88 4.30
CA ILE A 210 0.20 -15.04 3.44
C ILE A 210 1.44 -15.47 2.66
N LYS A 211 2.13 -14.51 2.02
CA LYS A 211 3.35 -14.80 1.26
C LYS A 211 4.45 -15.38 2.15
N SER A 212 4.62 -14.84 3.35
CA SER A 212 5.57 -15.36 4.34
C SER A 212 5.21 -16.78 4.78
N GLN A 213 3.93 -17.09 5.00
CA GLN A 213 3.49 -18.44 5.34
C GLN A 213 3.76 -19.42 4.20
N GLU A 214 3.41 -19.03 2.98
CA GLU A 214 3.66 -19.86 1.80
C GLU A 214 5.16 -20.13 1.64
N GLU A 215 6.03 -19.13 1.77
CA GLU A 215 7.49 -19.30 1.70
C GLU A 215 8.05 -20.18 2.82
N ARG A 216 7.60 -19.97 4.06
CA ARG A 216 8.12 -20.67 5.24
C ARG A 216 7.63 -22.09 5.38
N GLU A 217 6.37 -22.35 5.03
CA GLU A 217 5.66 -23.60 5.36
C GLU A 217 5.18 -24.36 4.12
N GLY A 218 5.11 -23.70 2.96
CA GLY A 218 4.59 -24.30 1.72
C GLY A 218 3.08 -24.50 1.74
N VAL A 219 2.35 -23.74 2.56
CA VAL A 219 0.89 -23.78 2.66
C VAL A 219 0.26 -22.48 2.19
N ARG A 220 -0.88 -22.58 1.53
CA ARG A 220 -1.74 -21.43 1.21
C ARG A 220 -3.20 -21.81 1.40
N PHE A 221 -3.85 -21.19 2.38
CA PHE A 221 -5.25 -21.44 2.69
C PHE A 221 -6.18 -20.55 1.86
N SER A 222 -7.39 -21.03 1.56
CA SER A 222 -8.49 -20.20 1.09
C SER A 222 -8.94 -19.21 2.18
N TRP A 223 -8.90 -19.64 3.44
CA TRP A 223 -9.23 -18.84 4.62
C TRP A 223 -8.14 -18.99 5.69
N ASN A 224 -7.49 -17.88 6.07
CA ASN A 224 -6.49 -17.86 7.15
C ASN A 224 -7.12 -17.53 8.53
N VAL A 225 -8.43 -17.23 8.55
CA VAL A 225 -9.22 -17.05 9.76
C VAL A 225 -10.47 -17.90 9.60
N TRP A 226 -10.73 -18.78 10.56
CA TRP A 226 -11.82 -19.76 10.46
C TRP A 226 -13.03 -19.32 11.28
N PRO A 227 -14.26 -19.56 10.79
CA PRO A 227 -15.47 -19.34 11.55
C PRO A 227 -15.52 -20.29 12.76
N ARG A 228 -15.93 -19.77 13.92
CA ARG A 228 -15.91 -20.52 15.19
C ARG A 228 -17.11 -21.46 15.34
N ASP A 229 -18.21 -21.11 14.69
CA ASP A 229 -19.49 -21.81 14.73
C ASP A 229 -19.60 -22.94 13.71
N GLY A 230 -18.59 -23.11 12.86
CA GLY A 230 -18.60 -24.13 11.81
C GLY A 230 -19.62 -23.85 10.71
N SER A 231 -20.04 -22.58 10.54
CA SER A 231 -20.90 -22.20 9.43
C SER A 231 -20.19 -22.43 8.09
N ASP A 232 -20.88 -23.10 7.17
CA ASP A 232 -20.43 -23.31 5.79
C ASP A 232 -20.78 -22.12 4.87
N ASP A 233 -21.38 -21.05 5.39
CA ASP A 233 -21.77 -19.83 4.64
C ASP A 233 -20.58 -18.91 4.34
N VAL A 234 -19.46 -19.49 3.95
CA VAL A 234 -18.23 -18.79 3.56
C VAL A 234 -18.07 -18.71 2.04
N GLY A 235 -18.97 -19.31 1.26
CA GLY A 235 -19.00 -19.27 -0.22
C GLY A 235 -17.86 -20.04 -0.92
N VAL A 236 -16.68 -20.09 -0.31
CA VAL A 236 -15.51 -20.89 -0.73
C VAL A 236 -15.16 -21.84 0.42
N PRO A 237 -14.96 -23.14 0.17
CA PRO A 237 -14.62 -24.08 1.24
C PRO A 237 -13.26 -23.74 1.89
N ILE A 238 -13.09 -24.12 3.15
CA ILE A 238 -11.77 -24.11 3.81
C ILE A 238 -10.92 -25.21 3.16
N GLY A 239 -9.89 -24.78 2.44
CA GLY A 239 -8.96 -25.64 1.72
C GLY A 239 -7.55 -25.09 1.81
N VAL A 240 -6.57 -25.95 1.51
CA VAL A 240 -5.15 -25.61 1.54
C VAL A 240 -4.45 -26.16 0.31
N ILE A 241 -3.65 -25.32 -0.34
CA ILE A 241 -2.64 -25.77 -1.30
C ILE A 241 -1.37 -26.03 -0.50
N PHE A 242 -0.93 -27.28 -0.47
CA PHE A 242 0.24 -27.70 0.28
C PHE A 242 1.31 -28.22 -0.66
N THR A 243 2.55 -27.74 -0.47
CA THR A 243 3.75 -28.20 -1.20
C THR A 243 4.68 -28.91 -0.22
N PRO A 244 4.55 -30.23 -0.03
CA PRO A 244 5.30 -30.97 0.99
C PRO A 244 6.82 -30.84 0.84
N LEU A 245 7.33 -30.96 -0.39
CA LEU A 245 8.76 -30.90 -0.72
C LEU A 245 9.19 -29.50 -1.18
N LYS A 246 8.58 -28.44 -0.64
CA LYS A 246 8.96 -27.06 -0.99
C LYS A 246 10.42 -26.81 -0.64
N HIS A 247 11.21 -26.41 -1.64
CA HIS A 247 12.60 -26.03 -1.45
C HIS A 247 12.73 -24.84 -0.50
N ARG A 248 13.61 -24.94 0.49
CA ARG A 248 13.83 -23.92 1.53
C ARG A 248 15.31 -23.78 1.84
N ARG A 249 15.79 -22.54 1.96
CA ARG A 249 17.20 -22.25 2.27
C ARG A 249 17.61 -22.68 3.70
N LYS A 250 16.65 -22.71 4.63
CA LYS A 250 16.87 -23.00 6.07
C LYS A 250 15.93 -24.11 6.55
N LEU A 251 15.87 -25.23 5.83
CA LEU A 251 15.12 -26.41 6.28
C LEU A 251 15.89 -27.09 7.42
N VAL A 252 15.20 -27.38 8.52
CA VAL A 252 15.77 -28.17 9.61
C VAL A 252 15.66 -29.64 9.26
N GLN A 253 16.80 -30.31 9.12
CA GLN A 253 16.90 -31.74 8.89
C GLN A 253 17.39 -32.45 10.16
N LYS A 254 16.66 -33.49 10.59
CA LYS A 254 17.02 -34.30 11.77
C LYS A 254 17.26 -35.74 11.38
N HIS A 255 18.41 -36.29 11.76
CA HIS A 255 18.74 -37.71 11.55
C HIS A 255 18.26 -38.60 12.70
N CYS A 256 16.97 -38.57 13.00
CA CYS A 256 16.36 -39.36 14.07
C CYS A 256 14.90 -39.73 13.74
N GLN A 257 14.34 -40.64 14.53
CA GLN A 257 12.89 -40.91 14.49
C GLN A 257 12.12 -39.69 15.03
N PRO A 258 10.96 -39.36 14.45
CA PRO A 258 10.07 -38.32 15.00
C PRO A 258 9.50 -38.77 16.35
N ILE A 259 9.45 -37.86 17.32
CA ILE A 259 8.81 -38.11 18.62
C ILE A 259 7.29 -38.04 18.40
N ARG A 260 6.59 -39.16 18.61
CA ARG A 260 5.14 -39.27 18.39
C ARG A 260 4.37 -39.29 19.70
N CYS A 261 3.13 -38.80 19.64
CA CYS A 261 2.18 -38.89 20.73
C CYS A 261 1.94 -40.36 21.13
N GLN A 262 2.01 -40.64 22.43
CA GLN A 262 1.85 -41.97 23.04
C GLN A 262 0.41 -42.49 22.96
N ASN A 263 -0.58 -41.62 22.73
CA ASN A 263 -1.93 -42.04 22.38
C ASN A 263 -1.95 -42.67 20.96
N PRO A 264 -2.24 -43.98 20.83
CA PRO A 264 -2.19 -44.69 19.54
C PRO A 264 -3.22 -44.16 18.53
N LEU A 265 -4.36 -43.63 19.01
CA LEU A 265 -5.38 -43.03 18.14
C LEU A 265 -4.98 -41.65 17.59
N CYS A 266 -3.89 -41.06 18.09
CA CYS A 266 -3.42 -39.74 17.68
C CYS A 266 -2.14 -39.84 16.85
N SER A 267 -1.08 -40.45 17.39
CA SER A 267 0.23 -40.60 16.72
C SER A 267 0.86 -39.30 16.15
N ALA A 268 0.34 -38.12 16.50
CA ALA A 268 0.84 -36.83 16.02
C ALA A 268 2.29 -36.62 16.45
N VAL A 269 3.06 -35.96 15.57
CA VAL A 269 4.47 -35.65 15.82
C VAL A 269 4.59 -34.42 16.71
N LEU A 270 5.52 -34.47 17.67
CA LEU A 270 5.93 -33.32 18.49
C LEU A 270 6.28 -32.13 17.58
N ASN A 271 5.73 -30.96 17.89
CA ASN A 271 5.86 -29.75 17.07
C ASN A 271 5.84 -28.48 17.93
N SER A 272 6.02 -27.32 17.29
CA SER A 272 6.12 -25.99 17.92
C SER A 272 4.88 -25.56 18.70
N HIS A 273 3.72 -26.18 18.44
CA HIS A 273 2.46 -25.91 19.13
C HIS A 273 2.24 -26.85 20.34
N SER A 274 3.12 -27.82 20.55
CA SER A 274 3.06 -28.71 21.71
C SER A 274 3.53 -27.98 22.98
N LYS A 275 2.84 -28.19 24.11
CA LYS A 275 3.26 -27.60 25.39
C LYS A 275 4.32 -28.48 26.03
N VAL A 276 5.57 -28.02 26.09
CA VAL A 276 6.70 -28.80 26.61
C VAL A 276 7.08 -28.36 28.02
N ASP A 277 7.20 -29.30 28.93
CA ASP A 277 7.81 -29.13 30.24
C ASP A 277 9.25 -29.66 30.19
N SER A 278 10.21 -28.73 30.11
CA SER A 278 11.64 -29.06 29.98
C SER A 278 12.24 -29.61 31.27
N GLU A 279 11.66 -29.30 32.42
CA GLU A 279 12.11 -29.79 33.74
C GLU A 279 11.67 -31.24 33.91
N LYS A 280 10.40 -31.54 33.64
CA LYS A 280 9.82 -32.89 33.77
C LYS A 280 10.06 -33.78 32.56
N LYS A 281 10.64 -33.24 31.47
CA LYS A 281 10.87 -33.95 30.21
C LYS A 281 9.58 -34.53 29.62
N THR A 282 8.50 -33.77 29.71
CA THR A 282 7.16 -34.17 29.26
C THR A 282 6.57 -33.15 28.29
N TRP A 283 5.51 -33.54 27.58
CA TRP A 283 4.81 -32.64 26.68
C TRP A 283 3.32 -32.98 26.53
N THR A 284 2.50 -31.97 26.28
CA THR A 284 1.08 -32.12 25.95
C THR A 284 0.87 -31.95 24.45
N CYS A 285 0.25 -32.95 23.83
CA CYS A 285 -0.08 -32.92 22.40
C CYS A 285 -1.09 -31.82 22.08
N CYS A 286 -0.84 -31.02 21.04
CA CYS A 286 -1.74 -29.93 20.63
C CYS A 286 -3.02 -30.41 19.95
N PHE A 287 -3.10 -31.67 19.52
CA PHE A 287 -4.28 -32.24 18.86
C PHE A 287 -5.22 -32.93 19.86
N CYS A 288 -4.72 -33.95 20.57
CA CYS A 288 -5.55 -34.78 21.45
C CYS A 288 -5.42 -34.43 22.94
N LEU A 289 -4.59 -33.43 23.28
CA LEU A 289 -4.30 -33.00 24.66
C LEU A 289 -3.73 -34.11 25.57
N HIS A 290 -3.31 -35.25 24.99
CA HIS A 290 -2.68 -36.32 25.74
C HIS A 290 -1.37 -35.87 26.35
N TYR A 291 -1.12 -36.29 27.59
CA TYR A 291 0.12 -36.06 28.31
C TYR A 291 1.13 -37.14 27.97
N ASN A 292 2.30 -36.74 27.46
CA ASN A 292 3.35 -37.63 26.99
C ASN A 292 4.60 -37.49 27.84
N THR A 293 5.27 -38.61 28.12
CA THR A 293 6.51 -38.65 28.90
C THR A 293 7.74 -38.92 28.01
N ASN A 294 8.94 -38.79 28.59
CA ASN A 294 10.21 -39.24 27.99
C ASN A 294 10.58 -38.58 26.65
N ILE A 295 10.59 -37.24 26.60
CA ILE A 295 11.02 -36.49 25.40
C ILE A 295 12.55 -36.54 25.15
N ASN A 296 13.31 -37.32 25.92
CA ASN A 296 14.76 -37.21 26.06
C ASN A 296 15.51 -38.27 25.21
N ASN A 297 15.59 -38.03 23.90
CA ASN A 297 16.54 -38.76 23.05
C ASN A 297 17.84 -37.93 22.95
N ASN A 298 18.87 -38.35 23.68
CA ASN A 298 20.29 -37.98 23.62
C ASN A 298 20.69 -36.67 22.89
N ASN A 299 21.37 -35.80 23.65
CA ASN A 299 22.29 -34.73 23.23
C ASN A 299 21.74 -33.33 22.89
N LYS A 300 22.66 -32.37 23.04
CA LYS A 300 22.58 -30.90 23.13
C LYS A 300 21.81 -30.16 22.01
N ASP A 301 21.25 -30.86 21.03
CA ASP A 301 20.34 -30.33 20.02
C ASP A 301 18.93 -30.22 20.57
N MET A 302 18.77 -29.31 21.53
CA MET A 302 17.51 -29.01 22.20
C MET A 302 16.39 -28.81 21.16
N GLN A 303 15.49 -29.80 21.10
CA GLN A 303 14.18 -29.86 20.44
C GLN A 303 13.93 -28.74 19.43
N GLN A 304 14.65 -28.75 18.32
CA GLN A 304 14.46 -27.72 17.30
C GLN A 304 13.01 -27.71 16.79
N GLU A 305 12.31 -28.85 16.81
CA GLU A 305 10.89 -28.95 16.45
C GLU A 305 9.93 -28.21 17.39
N THR A 306 10.32 -27.85 18.62
CA THR A 306 9.45 -27.15 19.57
C THR A 306 9.66 -25.64 19.54
N LYS A 307 10.63 -25.15 18.76
CA LYS A 307 10.91 -23.72 18.62
C LYS A 307 9.77 -23.05 17.84
N PRO A 308 9.22 -21.91 18.30
CA PRO A 308 8.09 -21.24 17.63
C PRO A 308 8.34 -20.85 16.16
N ASN A 309 9.59 -20.60 15.79
CA ASN A 309 9.99 -20.23 14.44
C ASN A 309 10.28 -21.44 13.52
N ILE A 310 10.06 -22.67 14.00
CA ILE A 310 10.32 -23.92 13.30
C ILE A 310 9.03 -24.73 13.28
N SER A 311 8.19 -24.48 12.27
CA SER A 311 6.93 -25.19 12.04
C SER A 311 7.06 -26.35 11.05
N THR A 312 8.18 -26.43 10.31
CA THR A 312 8.46 -27.54 9.39
C THR A 312 9.83 -28.12 9.66
N VAL A 313 9.88 -29.44 9.76
CA VAL A 313 11.09 -30.23 10.01
C VAL A 313 11.07 -31.44 9.08
N GLU A 314 12.22 -31.77 8.52
CA GLU A 314 12.41 -32.99 7.76
C GLU A 314 13.16 -34.02 8.60
N TYR A 315 12.61 -35.22 8.71
CA TYR A 315 13.20 -36.33 9.47
C TYR A 315 13.87 -37.30 8.50
N CYS A 316 15.19 -37.35 8.54
CA CYS A 316 16.00 -38.34 7.84
C CYS A 316 16.10 -39.61 8.70
N ILE A 317 15.13 -40.49 8.55
CA ILE A 317 15.11 -41.79 9.21
C ILE A 317 16.25 -42.63 8.62
N ARG A 318 17.22 -43.01 9.46
CA ARG A 318 18.30 -43.94 9.04
C ARG A 318 17.68 -45.31 8.73
N ASP A 319 18.23 -45.97 7.71
CA ASP A 319 17.97 -47.37 7.34
C ASP A 319 16.71 -47.69 6.51
N LEU A 320 16.51 -46.96 5.41
CA LEU A 320 16.05 -47.64 4.20
C LEU A 320 17.27 -47.82 3.32
N VAL A 321 17.65 -49.08 3.06
CA VAL A 321 18.64 -49.45 2.03
C VAL A 321 18.38 -48.53 0.83
N ARG A 322 19.36 -47.70 0.44
CA ARG A 322 19.23 -46.90 -0.79
C ARG A 322 19.11 -47.90 -1.94
N ARG A 323 17.89 -48.25 -2.29
CA ARG A 323 17.64 -49.06 -3.47
C ARG A 323 17.86 -48.14 -4.67
N PRO A 324 18.65 -48.55 -5.67
CA PRO A 324 18.80 -47.76 -6.88
C PRO A 324 17.42 -47.55 -7.49
N SER A 325 17.10 -46.32 -7.89
CA SER A 325 15.87 -46.05 -8.63
C SER A 325 15.99 -46.65 -10.02
N ILE A 326 14.89 -47.22 -10.51
CA ILE A 326 14.84 -47.88 -11.82
C ILE A 326 14.20 -46.91 -12.80
N LEU A 327 14.85 -46.69 -13.94
CA LEU A 327 14.30 -45.94 -15.05
C LEU A 327 14.03 -46.90 -16.20
N VAL A 328 12.77 -46.96 -16.65
CA VAL A 328 12.36 -47.75 -17.82
C VAL A 328 12.01 -46.78 -18.93
N PHE A 329 12.75 -46.86 -20.02
CA PHE A 329 12.49 -46.07 -21.23
C PHE A 329 11.58 -46.87 -22.15
N VAL A 330 10.40 -46.33 -22.46
CA VAL A 330 9.48 -46.86 -23.47
C VAL A 330 9.55 -45.93 -24.67
N VAL A 331 10.24 -46.36 -25.72
CA VAL A 331 10.50 -45.54 -26.91
C VAL A 331 9.64 -46.02 -28.05
N ASP A 332 8.82 -45.11 -28.58
CA ASP A 332 8.17 -45.29 -29.85
C ASP A 332 9.13 -45.10 -31.01
N LEU A 333 9.18 -46.09 -31.90
CA LEU A 333 10.07 -46.10 -33.07
C LEU A 333 9.34 -45.78 -34.38
N CYS A 334 8.05 -45.48 -34.32
CA CYS A 334 7.21 -45.18 -35.50
C CYS A 334 7.21 -43.68 -35.80
N VAL A 335 8.40 -43.08 -35.75
CA VAL A 335 8.67 -41.66 -35.93
C VAL A 335 9.76 -41.50 -36.98
N SER A 336 9.92 -40.29 -37.49
CA SER A 336 11.01 -40.00 -38.42
C SER A 336 12.38 -40.15 -37.75
N GLU A 337 13.42 -40.48 -38.53
CA GLU A 337 14.79 -40.58 -37.99
C GLU A 337 15.29 -39.26 -37.39
N GLU A 338 14.82 -38.12 -37.92
CA GLU A 338 15.12 -36.78 -37.41
C GLU A 338 14.59 -36.61 -35.98
N GLU A 339 13.32 -36.96 -35.76
CA GLU A 339 12.64 -36.89 -34.45
C GLU A 339 13.24 -37.89 -33.44
N LEU A 340 13.60 -39.09 -33.90
CA LEU A 340 14.28 -40.09 -33.07
C LEU A 340 15.70 -39.62 -32.65
N GLY A 341 16.38 -38.92 -33.56
CA GLY A 341 17.73 -38.40 -33.39
C GLY A 341 17.84 -37.22 -32.43
N SER A 342 16.92 -36.24 -32.54
CA SER A 342 16.97 -35.01 -31.74
C SER A 342 16.49 -35.19 -30.31
N GLU A 343 15.42 -35.98 -30.09
CA GLU A 343 14.73 -36.02 -28.80
C GLU A 343 15.14 -37.23 -27.94
N VAL A 344 15.10 -38.44 -28.50
CA VAL A 344 15.23 -39.67 -27.71
C VAL A 344 16.69 -39.99 -27.44
N LYS A 345 17.56 -39.93 -28.47
CA LYS A 345 18.98 -40.28 -28.32
C LYS A 345 19.71 -39.36 -27.35
N VAL A 346 19.29 -38.10 -27.23
CA VAL A 346 19.87 -37.09 -26.31
C VAL A 346 19.43 -37.33 -24.86
N VAL A 347 18.16 -37.61 -24.61
CA VAL A 347 17.62 -37.85 -23.25
C VAL A 347 18.10 -39.17 -22.66
N VAL A 348 18.25 -40.19 -23.51
CA VAL A 348 18.72 -41.52 -23.12
C VAL A 348 20.24 -41.58 -22.93
N HIS A 349 20.98 -40.59 -23.46
CA HIS A 349 22.44 -40.50 -23.47
C HIS A 349 23.13 -40.49 -22.09
N PRO A 350 22.63 -39.78 -21.05
CA PRO A 350 23.42 -39.55 -19.83
C PRO A 350 23.36 -40.66 -18.76
N VAL A 351 22.57 -41.73 -18.95
CA VAL A 351 22.10 -42.54 -17.82
C VAL A 351 22.88 -43.85 -17.60
N CYS A 352 23.69 -44.34 -18.54
CA CYS A 352 24.40 -45.61 -18.32
C CYS A 352 25.74 -45.80 -19.04
N LYS A 353 26.60 -46.65 -18.45
CA LYS A 353 27.81 -47.21 -19.09
C LYS A 353 27.51 -48.17 -20.27
N CYS A 354 26.25 -48.36 -20.64
CA CYS A 354 25.80 -49.25 -21.72
C CYS A 354 25.58 -48.52 -23.07
N GLN A 355 26.10 -47.30 -23.17
CA GLN A 355 25.95 -46.34 -24.27
C GLN A 355 26.02 -46.91 -25.70
N PRO A 356 27.03 -47.71 -26.12
CA PRO A 356 27.13 -48.11 -27.52
C PRO A 356 26.02 -49.07 -27.97
N ARG A 357 25.58 -50.00 -27.10
CA ARG A 357 24.53 -50.98 -27.45
C ARG A 357 23.15 -50.36 -27.60
N LEU A 358 22.88 -49.27 -26.89
CA LEU A 358 21.59 -48.60 -26.91
C LEU A 358 21.42 -47.75 -28.19
N GLN A 359 22.51 -47.21 -28.73
CA GLN A 359 22.49 -46.47 -29.99
C GLN A 359 22.24 -47.39 -31.20
N GLU A 360 22.79 -48.60 -31.19
CA GLU A 360 22.55 -49.64 -32.22
C GLU A 360 21.12 -50.21 -32.17
N ALA A 361 20.43 -50.11 -31.04
CA ALA A 361 19.05 -50.61 -30.91
C ALA A 361 17.98 -49.58 -31.32
N LEU A 362 18.34 -48.30 -31.42
CA LEU A 362 17.43 -47.18 -31.71
C LEU A 362 17.57 -46.73 -33.17
N HIS A 363 17.10 -47.57 -34.08
CA HIS A 363 16.86 -47.22 -35.48
C HIS A 363 15.36 -47.02 -35.72
N GLY A 364 15.04 -46.12 -36.65
CA GLY A 364 13.67 -45.93 -37.09
C GLY A 364 13.11 -47.25 -37.62
N ASN A 365 11.85 -47.51 -37.31
CA ASN A 365 11.18 -48.71 -37.76
C ASN A 365 10.30 -48.35 -38.98
N ASP A 366 10.71 -48.80 -40.16
CA ASP A 366 9.97 -48.59 -41.43
C ASP A 366 8.71 -49.47 -41.55
N TRP A 367 8.23 -50.08 -40.47
CA TRP A 367 7.15 -51.04 -40.58
C TRP A 367 5.84 -50.35 -41.02
N ASN A 368 5.41 -50.73 -42.24
CA ASN A 368 4.10 -50.57 -42.88
C ASN A 368 3.29 -49.30 -42.59
N THR A 369 3.73 -48.15 -43.09
CA THR A 369 2.77 -47.10 -43.47
C THR A 369 2.30 -47.36 -44.89
N HIS A 370 1.20 -48.10 -45.04
CA HIS A 370 0.51 -48.13 -46.33
C HIS A 370 -0.01 -46.72 -46.66
N THR A 371 -0.05 -46.36 -47.95
CA THR A 371 -0.58 -45.07 -48.39
C THR A 371 -2.02 -44.91 -47.86
N GLY A 372 -2.26 -43.85 -47.08
CA GLY A 372 -3.58 -43.63 -46.47
C GLY A 372 -3.76 -44.20 -45.07
N GLU A 373 -2.71 -44.76 -44.45
CA GLU A 373 -2.76 -45.31 -43.09
C GLU A 373 -1.70 -44.69 -42.17
N ARG A 374 -2.01 -44.68 -40.87
CA ARG A 374 -1.11 -44.34 -39.77
C ARG A 374 -0.23 -45.55 -39.43
N PRO A 375 0.96 -45.34 -38.85
CA PRO A 375 1.70 -46.44 -38.24
C PRO A 375 0.88 -47.17 -37.16
N LEU A 376 0.81 -48.50 -37.23
CA LEU A 376 0.30 -49.50 -36.26
C LEU A 376 0.98 -49.50 -34.87
N ARG A 377 0.72 -48.49 -34.07
CA ARG A 377 1.42 -48.25 -32.82
C ARG A 377 0.75 -48.97 -31.65
N ALA A 378 1.50 -49.86 -30.99
CA ALA A 378 1.03 -50.65 -29.84
C ALA A 378 1.40 -50.00 -28.49
N THR A 379 1.17 -48.70 -28.32
CA THR A 379 1.59 -47.94 -27.13
C THR A 379 1.06 -48.55 -25.83
N GLY A 380 -0.21 -48.94 -25.80
CA GLY A 380 -0.83 -49.50 -24.59
C GLY A 380 -0.23 -50.84 -24.18
N ALA A 381 0.05 -51.72 -25.15
CA ALA A 381 0.75 -52.97 -24.88
C ALA A 381 2.18 -52.73 -24.36
N ALA A 382 2.91 -51.78 -24.96
CA ALA A 382 4.27 -51.44 -24.54
C ALA A 382 4.32 -50.89 -23.11
N LEU A 383 3.39 -50.00 -22.74
CA LEU A 383 3.26 -49.49 -21.37
C LEU A 383 2.88 -50.59 -20.38
N SER A 384 1.95 -51.47 -20.74
CA SER A 384 1.56 -52.61 -19.89
C SER A 384 2.75 -53.54 -19.62
N VAL A 385 3.55 -53.87 -20.65
CA VAL A 385 4.78 -54.65 -20.47
C VAL A 385 5.78 -53.93 -19.56
N ALA A 386 5.97 -52.62 -19.74
CA ALA A 386 6.89 -51.84 -18.91
C ALA A 386 6.48 -51.82 -17.42
N VAL A 387 5.17 -51.68 -17.15
CA VAL A 387 4.62 -51.78 -15.78
C VAL A 387 4.86 -53.18 -15.22
N SER A 388 4.50 -54.24 -15.96
CA SER A 388 4.69 -55.61 -15.50
C SER A 388 6.18 -55.94 -15.24
N LEU A 389 7.11 -55.42 -16.05
CA LEU A 389 8.54 -55.60 -15.81
C LEU A 389 9.01 -54.95 -14.50
N LEU A 390 8.51 -53.75 -14.17
CA LEU A 390 8.81 -53.10 -12.89
C LEU A 390 8.21 -53.87 -11.71
N GLU A 391 6.94 -54.30 -11.84
CA GLU A 391 6.25 -55.08 -10.81
C GLU A 391 6.94 -56.42 -10.53
N MET A 392 7.42 -57.10 -11.58
CA MET A 392 8.18 -58.35 -11.45
C MET A 392 9.53 -58.16 -10.77
N TYR A 393 10.19 -57.01 -10.96
CA TYR A 393 11.50 -56.76 -10.36
C TYR A 393 11.41 -56.47 -8.87
N SER A 394 10.57 -55.50 -8.47
CA SER A 394 10.29 -55.23 -7.07
C SER A 394 9.11 -54.28 -6.91
N THR A 395 8.14 -54.65 -6.08
CA THR A 395 7.06 -53.77 -5.63
C THR A 395 7.49 -52.75 -4.57
N GLU A 396 8.72 -52.89 -4.06
CA GLU A 396 9.26 -52.08 -2.96
C GLU A 396 10.27 -51.02 -3.43
N ILE A 397 10.57 -50.96 -4.73
CA ILE A 397 11.52 -50.00 -5.32
C ILE A 397 10.76 -48.95 -6.11
N ASN A 398 11.15 -47.69 -5.92
CA ASN A 398 10.65 -46.60 -6.75
C ASN A 398 11.23 -46.71 -8.17
N GLY A 399 10.36 -47.03 -9.12
CA GLY A 399 10.63 -46.98 -10.56
C GLY A 399 9.96 -45.80 -11.23
N SER A 400 10.48 -45.37 -12.37
CA SER A 400 9.81 -44.41 -13.26
C SER A 400 9.82 -44.92 -14.69
N ILE A 401 8.65 -44.93 -15.31
CA ILE A 401 8.48 -45.23 -16.73
C ILE A 401 8.47 -43.90 -17.48
N LEU A 402 9.43 -43.72 -18.38
CA LEU A 402 9.52 -42.57 -19.26
C LEU A 402 9.13 -43.02 -20.67
N ALA A 403 7.93 -42.62 -21.09
CA ALA A 403 7.38 -42.98 -22.39
C ALA A 403 7.52 -41.84 -23.40
N PHE A 404 8.16 -42.11 -24.52
CA PHE A 404 8.34 -41.19 -25.64
C PHE A 404 7.43 -41.69 -26.77
N ILE A 405 6.42 -40.89 -27.12
CA ILE A 405 5.33 -41.31 -28.02
C ILE A 405 5.12 -40.22 -29.08
N GLY A 406 5.46 -40.47 -30.35
CA GLY A 406 5.25 -39.51 -31.45
C GLY A 406 3.87 -39.56 -32.15
N GLY A 407 2.78 -39.94 -31.46
CA GLY A 407 1.52 -40.29 -32.13
C GLY A 407 0.62 -41.32 -31.41
N PRO A 408 -0.66 -41.45 -31.81
CA PRO A 408 -1.65 -42.22 -31.07
C PRO A 408 -1.43 -43.74 -31.15
N CYS A 409 -1.95 -44.47 -30.15
CA CYS A 409 -2.05 -45.92 -30.20
C CYS A 409 -3.09 -46.32 -31.28
N THR A 410 -2.69 -47.14 -32.25
CA THR A 410 -3.55 -47.55 -33.38
C THR A 410 -3.74 -49.07 -33.48
N VAL A 411 -3.10 -49.84 -32.59
CA VAL A 411 -3.29 -51.29 -32.51
C VAL A 411 -3.17 -51.78 -31.06
N GLY A 412 -3.92 -52.84 -30.74
CA GLY A 412 -3.85 -53.47 -29.44
C GLY A 412 -4.63 -52.73 -28.35
N PRO A 413 -4.40 -53.07 -27.07
CA PRO A 413 -5.09 -52.45 -25.96
C PRO A 413 -4.71 -50.97 -25.82
N GLY A 414 -5.66 -50.16 -25.35
CA GLY A 414 -5.49 -48.70 -25.31
C GLY A 414 -5.58 -48.04 -26.69
N LEU A 415 -6.25 -48.68 -27.66
CA LEU A 415 -6.51 -48.17 -29.01
C LEU A 415 -7.17 -46.78 -28.96
N VAL A 416 -6.57 -45.79 -29.60
CA VAL A 416 -7.07 -44.41 -29.60
C VAL A 416 -7.81 -44.08 -30.89
N VAL A 417 -7.31 -44.55 -32.03
CA VAL A 417 -7.88 -44.32 -33.36
C VAL A 417 -7.51 -45.49 -34.27
N GLU A 418 -8.37 -45.84 -35.22
CA GLU A 418 -8.03 -46.82 -36.25
C GLU A 418 -6.81 -46.37 -37.10
N PRO A 419 -6.05 -47.32 -37.68
CA PRO A 419 -4.93 -46.99 -38.57
C PRO A 419 -5.34 -46.19 -39.80
N ASN A 420 -6.54 -46.41 -40.34
CA ASN A 420 -6.96 -45.75 -41.57
C ASN A 420 -7.21 -44.24 -41.37
N LEU A 421 -6.61 -43.40 -42.23
CA LEU A 421 -6.70 -41.93 -42.14
C LEU A 421 -8.11 -41.37 -42.34
N VAL A 422 -9.06 -42.15 -42.88
CA VAL A 422 -10.49 -41.79 -42.96
C VAL A 422 -11.06 -41.54 -41.56
N TYR A 423 -10.57 -42.27 -40.56
CA TYR A 423 -10.96 -42.05 -39.17
C TYR A 423 -10.10 -40.94 -38.57
N ASN A 424 -10.76 -39.83 -38.28
CA ASN A 424 -10.14 -38.68 -37.64
C ASN A 424 -9.90 -38.94 -36.15
N ILE A 425 -8.81 -38.40 -35.63
CA ILE A 425 -8.56 -38.38 -34.19
C ILE A 425 -9.60 -37.46 -33.55
N ARG A 426 -10.28 -37.96 -32.52
CA ARG A 426 -11.33 -37.24 -31.78
C ARG A 426 -10.93 -35.82 -31.36
N THR A 427 -11.85 -34.88 -31.50
CA THR A 427 -11.75 -33.50 -31.01
C THR A 427 -12.62 -33.30 -29.77
N HIS A 428 -12.47 -32.16 -29.07
CA HIS A 428 -13.39 -31.79 -27.98
C HIS A 428 -14.85 -31.72 -28.44
N HIS A 429 -15.11 -31.32 -29.70
CA HIS A 429 -16.45 -31.29 -30.26
C HIS A 429 -17.03 -32.71 -30.39
N ASP A 430 -16.24 -33.65 -30.91
CA ASP A 430 -16.64 -35.05 -31.04
C ASP A 430 -16.95 -35.70 -29.69
N ILE A 431 -16.18 -35.35 -28.65
CA ILE A 431 -16.40 -35.82 -27.27
C ILE A 431 -17.73 -35.27 -26.74
N SER A 432 -17.98 -33.96 -26.92
CA SER A 432 -19.21 -33.33 -26.44
C SER A 432 -20.47 -33.89 -27.10
N LYS A 433 -20.39 -34.26 -28.38
CA LYS A 433 -21.49 -34.81 -29.17
C LYS A 433 -21.54 -36.34 -29.18
N ASN A 434 -20.61 -37.01 -28.50
CA ASN A 434 -20.43 -38.46 -28.53
C ASN A 434 -20.45 -39.02 -29.97
N SER A 435 -19.69 -38.37 -30.86
CA SER A 435 -19.62 -38.73 -32.29
C SER A 435 -18.86 -40.03 -32.53
N SER A 436 -18.93 -40.57 -33.76
CA SER A 436 -18.29 -41.84 -34.12
C SER A 436 -16.77 -41.85 -33.93
N ALA A 437 -16.10 -40.70 -34.03
CA ALA A 437 -14.66 -40.55 -33.75
C ALA A 437 -14.29 -40.86 -32.28
N CYS A 438 -15.26 -40.88 -31.36
CA CYS A 438 -15.06 -41.19 -29.93
C CYS A 438 -15.27 -42.67 -29.59
N LYS A 439 -15.45 -43.55 -30.60
CA LYS A 439 -15.74 -44.98 -30.42
C LYS A 439 -14.81 -45.64 -29.38
N HIS A 440 -13.52 -45.37 -29.44
CA HIS A 440 -12.52 -46.00 -28.56
C HIS A 440 -12.21 -45.22 -27.28
N LEU A 441 -12.82 -44.04 -27.06
CA LEU A 441 -12.46 -43.17 -25.94
C LEU A 441 -12.67 -43.85 -24.58
N LYS A 442 -13.83 -44.50 -24.39
CA LYS A 442 -14.16 -45.15 -23.12
C LYS A 442 -13.24 -46.35 -22.87
N ASP A 443 -13.09 -47.21 -23.86
CA ASP A 443 -12.30 -48.44 -23.73
C ASP A 443 -10.81 -48.14 -23.55
N SER A 444 -10.26 -47.14 -24.26
CA SER A 444 -8.87 -46.70 -24.06
C SER A 444 -8.65 -46.03 -22.71
N THR A 445 -9.58 -45.18 -22.25
CA THR A 445 -9.49 -44.53 -20.93
C THR A 445 -9.64 -45.53 -19.79
N MET A 446 -10.35 -46.65 -19.98
CA MET A 446 -10.41 -47.71 -18.97
C MET A 446 -9.17 -48.59 -18.95
N PHE A 447 -8.45 -48.69 -20.07
CA PHE A 447 -7.25 -49.51 -20.14
C PHE A 447 -6.04 -48.82 -19.51
N TYR A 448 -5.82 -47.54 -19.81
CA TYR A 448 -4.78 -46.71 -19.19
C TYR A 448 -5.20 -46.30 -17.78
#